data_AF-A0A7V3H3N8-F1
#
_entry.id   AF-A0A7V3H3N8-F1
#
_cell.length_a   1.000
_cell.length_b   1.000
_cell.length_c   1.000
_cell.angle_alpha   90.00
_cell.angle_beta   90.00
_cell.angle_gamma   90.00
#
_symmetry.space_group_name_H-M   'P 1'
#
loop_
_entity.id
_entity.type
_entity.pdbx_description
1 polymer ?
#
loop_
_entity_poly.entity_id
_entity_poly.type
_entity_poly.pdbx_seq_one_letter_code
_entity_poly.pdbx_strand_id
1 'polypeptide(L)'
;MGGLPTNERVNAFAVNPREPQVMYVGMRSGLYISRDKGRTWRKVEGELLGVPVAAIAVHPARPDLVYLGIPTLGIFKSEDGGKSWRRQR
;
A
#
# COMPACT_ATOMS: atom_id res chain seq x y z
N MET A 1 14.12 -1.28 10.81
CA MET A 1 12.90 -0.95 10.04
C MET A 1 11.82 -0.63 11.05
N GLY A 2 11.52 0.65 11.28
CA GLY A 2 10.48 1.03 12.24
C GLY A 2 9.09 0.86 11.62
N GLY A 3 8.16 0.25 12.34
CA GLY A 3 6.73 0.25 12.02
C GLY A 3 6.19 -0.89 11.14
N LEU A 4 7.04 -1.73 10.53
CA LEU A 4 6.60 -3.00 9.95
C LEU A 4 6.61 -4.10 11.02
N PRO A 5 5.55 -4.92 11.14
CA PRO A 5 5.60 -6.16 11.89
C PRO A 5 6.71 -7.10 11.36
N THR A 6 7.46 -7.73 12.26
CA THR A 6 8.57 -8.64 11.89
C THR A 6 8.17 -10.11 11.86
N ASN A 7 6.98 -10.45 12.34
CA ASN A 7 6.45 -11.82 12.45
C ASN A 7 5.33 -12.10 11.44
N GLU A 8 5.33 -11.38 10.32
CA GLU A 8 4.27 -11.46 9.31
C GLU A 8 4.84 -11.55 7.89
N ARG A 9 4.11 -12.27 7.03
CA ARG A 9 4.44 -12.38 5.62
C ARG A 9 4.12 -11.09 4.87
N VAL A 10 5.08 -10.64 4.07
CA VAL A 10 4.85 -9.68 2.99
C VAL A 10 4.16 -10.39 1.83
N ASN A 11 2.96 -9.94 1.46
CA ASN A 11 2.19 -10.49 0.33
C ASN A 11 2.49 -9.72 -0.96
N ALA A 12 2.63 -8.40 -0.86
CA ALA A 12 2.87 -7.53 -1.99
C ALA A 12 3.85 -6.42 -1.63
N PHE A 13 4.67 -6.00 -2.59
CA PHE A 13 5.59 -4.87 -2.46
C PHE A 13 5.61 -4.09 -3.78
N ALA A 14 5.56 -2.77 -3.68
CA ALA A 14 5.66 -1.88 -4.84
C ALA A 14 6.43 -0.60 -4.48
N VAL A 15 7.14 -0.05 -5.46
CA VAL A 15 7.88 1.22 -5.34
C VAL A 15 7.29 2.20 -6.34
N ASN A 16 7.12 3.46 -5.92
CA ASN A 16 6.72 4.52 -6.83
C ASN A 16 7.86 4.75 -7.86
N PRO A 17 7.58 4.62 -9.17
CA PRO A 17 8.61 4.64 -10.22
C PRO A 17 9.21 6.04 -10.49
N ARG A 18 8.54 7.12 -10.07
CA ARG A 18 9.08 8.49 -10.19
C ARG A 18 9.61 9.03 -8.87
N GLU A 19 9.13 8.50 -7.75
CA GLU A 19 9.54 8.88 -6.40
C GLU A 19 9.93 7.66 -5.56
N PRO A 20 11.13 7.09 -5.75
CA PRO A 20 11.51 5.83 -5.10
C PRO A 20 11.55 5.87 -3.57
N GLN A 21 11.45 7.05 -2.95
CA GLN A 21 11.25 7.18 -1.50
C GLN A 21 9.87 6.70 -1.02
N VAL A 22 8.87 6.67 -1.91
CA VAL A 22 7.53 6.19 -1.62
C VAL A 22 7.44 4.71 -1.99
N MET A 23 7.19 3.89 -0.99
CA MET A 23 7.11 2.43 -1.12
C MET A 23 5.87 1.91 -0.39
N TYR A 24 5.30 0.83 -0.91
CA TYR A 24 4.07 0.22 -0.42
C TYR A 24 4.32 -1.24 -0.10
N VAL A 25 3.82 -1.70 1.05
CA VAL A 25 3.88 -3.10 1.48
C VAL A 25 2.49 -3.56 1.87
N GLY A 26 2.02 -4.64 1.25
CA GLY A 26 0.77 -5.30 1.58
C GLY A 26 1.03 -6.53 2.43
N MET A 27 0.34 -6.62 3.57
CA MET A 27 0.38 -7.74 4.51
C MET A 27 -1.04 -8.20 4.85
N ARG A 28 -1.17 -9.27 5.64
CA ARG A 28 -2.49 -9.70 6.17
C ARG A 28 -3.04 -8.64 7.12
N SER A 29 -2.19 -7.94 7.86
CA SER A 29 -2.56 -6.91 8.82
C SER A 29 -2.92 -5.57 8.19
N GLY A 30 -2.69 -5.35 6.88
CA GLY A 30 -3.05 -4.12 6.20
C GLY A 30 -2.05 -3.66 5.15
N LEU A 31 -2.27 -2.44 4.67
CA LEU A 31 -1.32 -1.69 3.85
C LEU A 31 -0.38 -0.87 4.74
N TYR A 32 0.90 -0.88 4.41
CA TYR A 32 1.92 -0.03 5.00
C TYR A 32 2.60 0.81 3.92
N ILE A 33 2.89 2.08 4.23
CA ILE A 33 3.54 3.01 3.31
C ILE A 33 4.79 3.59 3.98
N SER A 34 5.91 3.55 3.27
CA SER A 34 7.09 4.32 3.59
C SER A 34 7.18 5.54 2.67
N ARG A 35 7.66 6.66 3.19
CA ARG A 35 7.96 7.88 2.42
C ARG A 35 9.41 8.32 2.54
N ASP A 36 10.26 7.48 3.13
CA ASP A 36 11.63 7.80 3.50
C ASP A 36 12.64 6.72 3.07
N LYS A 37 12.35 6.04 1.96
CA LYS A 37 13.17 4.94 1.38
C LYS A 37 13.22 3.69 2.28
N GLY A 38 12.12 3.38 2.95
CA GLY A 38 11.98 2.17 3.77
C GLY A 38 12.58 2.26 5.17
N ARG A 39 12.98 3.45 5.63
CA ARG A 39 13.50 3.64 7.00
C ARG A 39 12.38 3.51 8.03
N THR A 40 11.24 4.13 7.75
CA THR A 40 10.02 4.03 8.55
C THR A 40 8.82 3.66 7.69
N TRP A 41 7.87 2.97 8.31
CA TRP A 41 6.65 2.49 7.70
C TRP A 41 5.47 2.89 8.55
N ARG A 42 4.42 3.40 7.90
CA ARG A 42 3.17 3.78 8.55
C ARG A 42 2.06 2.90 8.02
N LYS A 43 1.29 2.33 8.93
CA LYS A 43 0.08 1.59 8.60
C LYS A 43 -0.97 2.55 8.06
N VAL A 44 -1.72 2.12 7.05
CA VAL A 44 -2.87 2.87 6.54
C VAL A 44 -4.09 2.55 7.40
N GLU A 45 -4.72 3.61 7.90
CA GLU A 45 -5.92 3.55 8.74
C GLU A 45 -7.20 3.54 7.90
N GLY A 46 -8.36 3.42 8.56
CA GLY A 46 -9.68 3.46 7.92
C GLY A 46 -10.12 2.11 7.34
N GLU A 47 -10.77 2.11 6.18
CA GLU A 47 -11.33 0.88 5.57
C GLU A 47 -10.30 -0.21 5.24
N LEU A 48 -9.02 0.15 5.15
CA LEU A 48 -7.91 -0.77 4.89
C LEU A 48 -7.22 -1.27 6.17
N LEU A 49 -7.64 -0.78 7.34
CA LEU A 49 -7.06 -1.19 8.61
C LEU A 49 -7.39 -2.66 8.91
N GLY A 50 -6.37 -3.50 9.05
CA GLY A 50 -6.57 -4.92 9.36
C GLY A 50 -7.04 -5.75 8.16
N VAL A 51 -7.08 -5.17 6.97
CA VAL A 51 -7.58 -5.84 5.76
C VAL A 51 -6.41 -6.43 4.96
N PRO A 52 -6.44 -7.73 4.59
CA PRO A 52 -5.37 -8.35 3.83
C PRO A 52 -5.20 -7.73 2.45
N VAL A 53 -4.01 -7.20 2.18
CA VAL A 53 -3.62 -6.69 0.86
C VAL A 53 -2.87 -7.78 0.12
N ALA A 54 -3.42 -8.25 -1.00
CA ALA A 54 -2.84 -9.33 -1.79
C ALA A 54 -2.06 -8.86 -3.02
N ALA A 55 -2.41 -7.69 -3.56
CA ALA A 55 -1.75 -7.11 -4.73
C ALA A 55 -1.66 -5.59 -4.60
N ILE A 56 -0.59 -5.01 -5.15
CA ILE A 56 -0.38 -3.57 -5.25
C ILE A 56 0.15 -3.28 -6.65
N ALA A 57 -0.46 -2.33 -7.34
CA ALA A 57 0.00 -1.83 -8.63
C ALA A 57 0.08 -0.30 -8.60
N VAL A 58 1.24 0.24 -8.98
CA VAL A 58 1.47 1.68 -9.13
C VAL A 58 1.52 1.99 -10.61
N HIS A 59 0.72 2.95 -11.08
CA HIS A 59 0.70 3.29 -12.49
C HIS A 59 2.02 3.98 -12.90
N PRO A 60 2.72 3.49 -13.94
CA PRO A 60 4.08 3.96 -14.26
C PRO A 60 4.14 5.44 -14.69
N ALA A 61 3.18 5.89 -15.50
CA ALA A 61 3.14 7.28 -15.96
C ALA A 61 2.56 8.27 -14.93
N ARG A 62 1.63 7.81 -14.07
CA ARG A 62 0.89 8.62 -13.09
C ARG A 62 0.98 7.96 -11.70
N PRO A 63 2.11 8.08 -11.00
CA PRO A 63 2.38 7.26 -9.83
C PRO A 63 1.52 7.59 -8.59
N ASP A 64 0.78 8.69 -8.61
CA ASP A 64 -0.28 8.95 -7.61
C ASP A 64 -1.46 7.99 -7.75
N LEU A 65 -1.63 7.38 -8.93
CA LEU A 65 -2.64 6.37 -9.19
C LEU A 65 -2.13 4.99 -8.75
N VAL A 66 -2.71 4.48 -7.66
CA VAL A 66 -2.34 3.20 -7.07
C VAL A 66 -3.58 2.33 -6.91
N TYR A 67 -3.46 1.05 -7.23
CA TYR A 67 -4.51 0.05 -7.06
C TYR A 67 -4.10 -1.01 -6.05
N LEU A 68 -5.07 -1.47 -5.24
CA LEU A 68 -4.93 -2.58 -4.33
C LEU A 68 -5.90 -3.69 -4.70
N GLY A 69 -5.42 -4.93 -4.69
CA GLY A 69 -6.25 -6.12 -4.73
C GLY A 69 -6.50 -6.63 -3.32
N ILE A 70 -7.76 -6.60 -2.89
CA ILE A 70 -8.21 -7.12 -1.60
C ILE A 70 -9.09 -8.36 -1.85
N PRO A 71 -8.70 -9.56 -1.40
CA PRO A 71 -9.42 -10.80 -1.72
C PRO A 71 -10.91 -10.78 -1.38
N THR A 72 -11.29 -10.15 -0.27
CA THR A 72 -12.68 -10.13 0.23
C THR A 72 -13.46 -8.86 -0.11
N LEU A 73 -12.78 -7.80 -0.54
CA LEU A 73 -13.41 -6.49 -0.77
C LEU A 73 -13.28 -5.98 -2.20
N GLY A 74 -12.53 -6.67 -3.07
CA GLY A 74 -12.32 -6.27 -4.45
C GLY A 74 -11.18 -5.26 -4.61
N ILE A 75 -11.38 -4.26 -5.48
CA ILE A 75 -10.34 -3.30 -5.84
C ILE A 75 -10.51 -2.00 -5.05
N PHE A 76 -9.41 -1.51 -4.50
CA PHE A 76 -9.31 -0.14 -3.99
C PHE A 76 -8.40 0.68 -4.91
N LYS A 77 -8.74 1.95 -5.07
CA LYS A 77 -7.98 2.92 -5.85
C LYS A 77 -7.59 4.10 -4.98
N SER A 78 -6.38 4.59 -5.15
CA SER A 78 -5.92 5.90 -4.69
C SER A 78 -5.52 6.74 -5.91
N GLU A 79 -5.80 8.04 -5.85
CA GLU A 79 -5.40 9.02 -6.87
C GLU A 79 -4.45 10.09 -6.30
N ASP A 80 -3.94 9.87 -5.09
CA ASP A 80 -3.10 10.81 -4.34
C ASP A 80 -1.87 10.12 -3.70
N GLY A 81 -1.42 9.01 -4.31
CA GLY A 81 -0.24 8.28 -3.88
C GLY A 81 -0.42 7.55 -2.55
N GLY A 82 -1.65 7.16 -2.23
CA GLY A 82 -2.03 6.39 -1.05
C GLY A 82 -2.32 7.22 0.20
N LYS A 83 -2.64 8.52 0.07
CA LYS A 83 -3.11 9.34 1.19
C LYS A 83 -4.60 9.07 1.47
N SER A 84 -5.38 8.82 0.43
CA SER A 84 -6.78 8.38 0.52
C SER A 84 -7.07 7.24 -0.44
N TRP A 85 -8.09 6.45 -0.08
CA TRP A 85 -8.48 5.24 -0.80
C TRP A 85 -9.99 5.21 -1.00
N ARG A 86 -10.41 4.79 -2.19
CA ARG A 86 -11.82 4.56 -2.51
C ARG A 86 -11.98 3.16 -3.07
N ARG A 87 -12.92 2.41 -2.50
CA ARG A 87 -13.36 1.14 -3.08
C ARG A 87 -13.93 1.40 -4.48
N GLN A 88 -13.48 0.63 -5.47
CA GLN A 88 -14.07 0.63 -6.80
C GLN A 88 -15.28 -0.32 -6.75
N ARG A 89 -16.43 0.18 -7.18
CA ARG A 89 -17.67 -0.59 -7.31
C ARG A 89 -17.88 -0.98 -8.76
#